data_AF-A0A0E4C7D8-F1
#
_entry.id   AF-A0A0E4C7D8-F1
#
_cell.length_a   1.000
_cell.length_b   1.000
_cell.length_c   1.000
_cell.angle_alpha   90.00
_cell.angle_beta   90.00
_cell.angle_gamma   90.00
#
_symmetry.space_group_name_H-M   'P 1'
#
loop_
_entity.id
_entity.type
_entity.pdbx_description
1 polymer ?
#
loop_
_entity_poly.entity_id
_entity_poly.type
_entity_poly.pdbx_seq_one_letter_code
_entity_poly.pdbx_strand_id
1 'polypeptide(L)'
;MDEGLRDELGLTGTPHPLSLKWTGGVTREEDNSERLQIRLCGYDESPTDELTHVHTVKQLALPAQSVDVVQLAAKYPHLRGLPVRPYSRAVPRILIGADNCHLGQPLKTVKGKHGEPVAWNTSLGWVIYGPCDGRDDQHATSMKTSSCSRQRTTPKAGQQ
;
A
#
# COMPACT_ATOMS: atom_id res chain seq x y z
N MET A 1 2.70 5.41 7.14
CA MET A 1 4.00 4.73 7.33
C MET A 1 4.15 4.38 8.80
N ASP A 2 4.74 3.24 9.13
CA ASP A 2 5.05 2.90 10.51
C ASP A 2 6.05 3.88 11.14
N GLU A 3 5.78 4.30 12.37
CA GLU A 3 6.65 5.19 13.14
C GLU A 3 8.07 4.63 13.26
N GLY A 4 8.22 3.34 13.56
CA GLY A 4 9.54 2.70 13.61
C GLY A 4 10.29 2.74 12.27
N LEU A 5 9.59 2.86 11.12
CA LEU A 5 10.24 3.05 9.81
C LEU A 5 10.71 4.47 9.59
N ARG A 6 9.93 5.45 10.03
CA ARG A 6 10.41 6.83 10.06
C ARG A 6 11.73 6.90 10.84
N ASP A 7 11.76 6.34 12.05
CA ASP A 7 12.90 6.43 12.96
C ASP A 7 14.16 5.75 12.40
N GLU A 8 13.99 4.53 11.88
CA GLU A 8 15.08 3.77 11.24
C GLU A 8 15.70 4.53 10.06
N LEU A 9 14.88 5.23 9.28
CA LEU A 9 15.33 6.02 8.14
C LEU A 9 15.79 7.44 8.53
N GLY A 10 15.72 7.82 9.82
CA GLY A 10 16.08 9.16 10.29
C GLY A 10 15.22 10.27 9.68
N LEU A 11 13.99 9.96 9.28
CA LEU A 11 13.09 10.91 8.66
C LEU A 11 12.41 11.76 9.73
N THR A 12 12.14 13.03 9.41
CA THR A 12 11.39 13.93 10.28
C THR A 12 10.24 14.55 9.51
N GLY A 13 9.10 14.70 10.19
CA GLY A 13 7.92 15.31 9.62
C GLY A 13 7.45 16.53 10.40
N THR A 14 6.33 17.07 9.97
CA THR A 14 5.62 18.13 10.68
C THR A 14 4.48 17.50 11.50
N PRO A 15 4.30 17.85 12.79
CA PRO A 15 3.19 17.35 13.59
C PRO A 15 1.85 17.57 12.87
N HIS A 16 1.12 16.48 12.68
CA HIS A 16 -0.16 16.47 11.99
C HIS A 16 -1.02 15.29 12.47
N PRO A 17 -1.80 15.49 13.55
CA PRO A 17 -2.70 14.47 14.09
C PRO A 17 -3.60 13.86 13.01
N LEU A 18 -3.84 12.55 13.08
CA LEU A 18 -4.62 11.81 12.10
C LEU A 18 -5.72 10.97 12.78
N SER A 19 -6.96 11.13 12.29
CA SER A 19 -8.10 10.29 12.66
C SER A 19 -8.40 9.30 11.54
N LEU A 20 -8.19 8.01 11.80
CA LEU A 20 -8.47 6.90 10.88
C LEU A 20 -9.85 6.33 11.18
N LYS A 21 -10.70 6.21 10.15
CA LYS A 21 -12.05 5.64 10.27
C LYS A 21 -12.21 4.45 9.35
N TRP A 22 -12.83 3.40 9.87
CA TRP A 22 -13.05 2.16 9.15
C TRP A 22 -14.51 1.69 9.25
N THR A 23 -14.84 0.66 8.47
CA THR A 23 -16.16 0.02 8.50
C THR A 23 -16.46 -0.53 9.90
N GLY A 24 -17.74 -0.50 10.30
CA GLY A 24 -18.15 -0.91 11.65
C GLY A 24 -17.97 0.18 12.70
N GLY A 25 -17.75 1.44 12.30
CA GLY A 25 -17.63 2.58 13.22
C GLY A 25 -16.30 2.64 13.98
N VAL A 26 -15.35 1.78 13.64
CA VAL A 26 -14.01 1.77 14.25
C VAL A 26 -13.29 3.06 13.90
N THR A 27 -12.86 3.78 14.92
CA THR A 27 -12.04 5.00 14.79
C THR A 27 -10.75 4.80 15.57
N ARG A 28 -9.65 5.27 15.02
CA ARG A 28 -8.32 5.24 15.64
C ARG A 28 -7.68 6.62 15.47
N GLU A 29 -7.26 7.19 16.59
CA GLU A 29 -6.57 8.48 16.63
C GLU A 29 -5.05 8.28 16.72
N GLU A 30 -4.31 9.09 15.97
CA GLU A 30 -2.86 9.15 15.93
C GLU A 30 -2.44 10.59 16.23
N ASP A 31 -2.50 10.99 17.51
CA ASP A 31 -2.22 12.36 17.94
C ASP A 31 -0.78 12.81 17.65
N ASN A 32 0.15 11.85 17.67
CA ASN A 32 1.56 12.07 17.38
C ASN A 32 1.92 11.79 15.92
N SER A 33 0.92 11.62 15.03
CA SER A 33 1.17 11.48 13.60
C SER A 33 1.95 12.69 13.09
N GLU A 34 2.96 12.42 12.30
CA GLU A 34 3.73 13.42 11.56
C GLU A 34 3.43 13.26 10.08
N ARG A 35 3.31 14.40 9.41
CA ARG A 35 3.19 14.46 7.96
C ARG A 35 4.55 14.78 7.34
N LEU A 36 4.98 13.93 6.42
CA LEU A 36 6.24 14.06 5.70
C LEU A 36 6.09 13.70 4.22
N GLN A 37 7.17 13.93 3.48
CA GLN A 37 7.33 13.60 2.07
C GLN A 37 8.53 12.67 1.97
N ILE A 38 8.38 11.59 1.21
CA ILE A 38 9.45 10.62 0.99
C ILE A 38 9.57 10.32 -0.50
N ARG A 39 10.72 9.78 -0.89
CA ARG A 39 10.92 9.23 -2.24
C ARG A 39 11.01 7.71 -2.18
N LEU A 40 10.42 7.07 -3.18
CA LEU A 40 10.37 5.63 -3.35
C LEU A 40 11.05 5.23 -4.66
N CYS A 41 11.55 4.00 -4.70
CA CYS A 41 12.04 3.35 -5.91
C CYS A 41 11.81 1.84 -5.83
N GLY A 42 11.89 1.20 -6.99
CA GLY A 42 12.15 -0.22 -7.08
C GLY A 42 13.51 -0.60 -6.47
N TYR A 43 13.68 -1.88 -6.18
CA TYR A 43 14.83 -2.42 -5.44
C TYR A 43 16.21 -2.14 -6.07
N ASP A 44 16.26 -2.01 -7.40
CA ASP A 44 17.51 -1.80 -8.16
C ASP A 44 17.52 -0.47 -8.91
N GLU A 45 16.65 0.45 -8.50
CA GLU A 45 16.44 1.73 -9.15
C GLU A 45 16.77 2.87 -8.19
N SER A 46 17.13 4.02 -8.77
CA SER A 46 17.26 5.25 -7.98
C SER A 46 15.88 5.78 -7.59
N PRO A 47 15.72 6.45 -6.44
CA PRO A 47 14.47 7.11 -6.04
C PRO A 47 13.97 8.09 -7.11
N THR A 48 12.93 7.70 -7.84
CA THR A 48 12.31 8.50 -8.90
C THR A 48 10.93 9.01 -8.51
N ASP A 49 10.22 8.25 -7.68
CA ASP A 49 8.84 8.52 -7.35
C ASP A 49 8.72 9.22 -5.99
N GLU A 50 7.78 10.15 -5.91
CA GLU A 50 7.56 10.93 -4.71
C GLU A 50 6.22 10.54 -4.08
N LEU A 51 6.25 10.22 -2.79
CA LEU A 51 5.05 10.01 -2.00
C LEU A 51 4.82 11.26 -1.15
N THR A 52 3.76 12.01 -1.48
CA THR A 52 3.36 13.20 -0.75
C THR A 52 2.35 12.86 0.33
N HIS A 53 2.23 13.72 1.35
CA HIS A 53 1.24 13.58 2.41
C HIS A 53 1.33 12.25 3.17
N VAL A 54 2.54 11.74 3.37
CA VAL A 54 2.75 10.52 4.16
C VAL A 54 2.49 10.86 5.62
N HIS A 55 1.58 10.12 6.24
CA HIS A 55 1.35 10.20 7.68
C HIS A 55 2.07 9.06 8.40
N THR A 56 2.71 9.36 9.53
CA THR A 56 3.17 8.32 10.44
C THR A 56 2.01 7.80 11.29
N VAL A 57 2.07 6.52 11.62
CA VAL A 57 1.18 5.89 12.59
C VAL A 57 2.02 5.03 13.52
N LYS A 58 1.60 4.87 14.78
CA LYS A 58 2.34 4.08 15.75
C LYS A 58 2.63 2.65 15.27
N GLN A 59 1.64 2.03 14.63
CA GLN A 59 1.75 0.69 14.04
C GLN A 59 0.65 0.45 12.99
N LEU A 60 1.00 -0.02 11.80
CA LEU A 60 0.03 -0.39 10.76
C LEU A 60 -0.67 -1.72 11.04
N ALA A 61 0.01 -2.63 11.75
CA ALA A 61 -0.50 -3.95 12.13
C ALA A 61 -1.00 -4.78 10.93
N LEU A 62 -0.24 -4.74 9.83
CA LEU A 62 -0.54 -5.48 8.61
C LEU A 62 -0.07 -6.94 8.74
N PRO A 63 -0.78 -7.89 8.10
CA PRO A 63 -0.39 -9.29 8.11
C PRO A 63 0.94 -9.48 7.37
N ALA A 64 1.72 -10.46 7.82
CA ALA A 64 2.91 -10.88 7.10
C ALA A 64 2.53 -11.53 5.75
N GLN A 65 3.34 -11.30 4.73
CA GLN A 65 3.14 -11.80 3.38
C GLN A 65 4.37 -12.55 2.89
N SER A 66 4.16 -13.51 2.00
CA SER A 66 5.22 -14.30 1.38
C SER A 66 4.95 -14.46 -0.11
N VAL A 67 6.00 -14.46 -0.92
CA VAL A 67 5.95 -14.75 -2.35
C VAL A 67 7.05 -15.76 -2.68
N ASP A 68 6.63 -16.95 -3.08
CA ASP A 68 7.50 -17.99 -3.64
C ASP A 68 7.43 -17.94 -5.17
N VAL A 69 8.45 -17.31 -5.78
CA VAL A 69 8.53 -17.14 -7.23
C VAL A 69 8.71 -18.47 -7.96
N VAL A 70 9.37 -19.45 -7.34
CA VAL A 70 9.59 -20.77 -7.94
C VAL A 70 8.26 -21.52 -8.02
N GLN A 71 7.49 -21.52 -6.93
CA GLN A 71 6.16 -22.12 -6.90
C GLN A 71 5.20 -21.42 -7.86
N LEU A 72 5.19 -20.09 -7.89
CA LEU A 72 4.35 -19.30 -8.81
C LEU A 72 4.69 -19.62 -10.27
N ALA A 73 5.97 -19.63 -10.63
CA ALA A 73 6.42 -19.93 -12.00
C ALA A 73 6.11 -21.38 -12.40
N ALA A 74 6.16 -22.33 -11.47
CA ALA A 74 5.78 -23.72 -11.72
C ALA A 74 4.29 -23.84 -12.03
N LYS A 75 3.44 -23.21 -11.21
CA LYS A 75 1.97 -23.29 -11.29
C LYS A 75 1.37 -22.45 -12.42
N TYR A 76 1.93 -21.27 -12.68
CA TYR A 76 1.38 -20.28 -13.59
C TYR A 76 2.39 -19.97 -14.71
N PRO A 77 2.25 -20.57 -15.90
CA PRO A 77 3.21 -20.41 -16.99
C PRO A 77 3.42 -18.96 -17.44
N HIS A 78 2.39 -18.11 -17.36
CA HIS A 78 2.48 -16.69 -17.71
C HIS A 78 3.34 -15.87 -16.76
N LEU A 79 3.60 -16.34 -15.54
CA LEU A 79 4.44 -15.65 -14.56
C LEU A 79 5.93 -16.03 -14.67
N ARG A 80 6.29 -16.95 -15.57
CA ARG A 80 7.66 -17.41 -15.75
C ARG A 80 8.55 -16.30 -16.31
N GLY A 81 9.76 -16.18 -15.76
CA GLY A 81 10.77 -15.23 -16.23
C GLY A 81 10.54 -13.77 -15.84
N LEU A 82 9.50 -13.48 -15.05
CA LEU A 82 9.32 -12.14 -14.50
C LEU A 82 10.35 -11.87 -13.39
N PRO A 83 10.97 -10.68 -13.34
CA PRO A 83 11.96 -10.32 -12.33
C PRO A 83 11.27 -9.92 -11.01
N VAL A 84 10.44 -10.81 -10.47
CA VAL A 84 9.82 -10.65 -9.16
C VAL A 84 10.80 -11.15 -8.10
N ARG A 85 11.04 -10.37 -7.05
CA ARG A 85 11.88 -10.80 -5.94
C ARG A 85 11.08 -11.65 -4.95
N PRO A 86 11.57 -12.84 -4.57
CA PRO A 86 10.93 -13.63 -3.52
C PRO A 86 11.11 -12.95 -2.16
N TYR A 87 10.13 -13.13 -1.28
CA TYR A 87 10.23 -12.72 0.12
C TYR A 87 9.41 -13.65 1.00
N SER A 88 9.81 -13.78 2.26
CA SER A 88 9.18 -14.69 3.22
C SER A 88 8.80 -13.94 4.48
N ARG A 89 7.53 -14.03 4.88
CA ARG A 89 6.95 -13.43 6.09
C ARG A 89 7.31 -11.95 6.26
N ALA A 90 7.39 -11.21 5.15
CA ALA A 90 7.64 -9.79 5.15
C ALA A 90 6.39 -9.04 5.62
N VAL A 91 6.53 -8.10 6.56
CA VAL A 91 5.42 -7.28 7.06
C VAL A 91 5.50 -5.91 6.37
N PRO A 92 4.46 -5.50 5.61
CA PRO A 92 4.45 -4.18 5.00
C PRO A 92 4.44 -3.07 6.06
N ARG A 93 5.28 -2.04 5.84
CA ARG A 93 5.47 -0.89 6.77
C ARG A 93 5.04 0.46 6.20
N ILE A 94 4.59 0.47 4.94
CA ILE A 94 4.04 1.63 4.25
C ILE A 94 2.74 1.19 3.59
N LEU A 95 1.70 2.02 3.74
CA LEU A 95 0.43 1.88 3.02
C LEU A 95 0.34 3.05 2.03
N ILE A 96 0.16 2.73 0.75
CA ILE A 96 -0.03 3.72 -0.32
C ILE A 96 -1.52 3.89 -0.55
N GLY A 97 -2.02 5.11 -0.31
CA GLY A 97 -3.42 5.45 -0.47
C GLY A 97 -3.79 5.76 -1.92
N ALA A 98 -5.10 5.95 -2.15
CA ALA A 98 -5.63 6.31 -3.46
C ALA A 98 -5.21 7.73 -3.93
N ASP A 99 -4.78 8.58 -3.01
CA ASP A 99 -4.16 9.87 -3.29
C ASP A 99 -2.84 9.74 -4.07
N ASN A 100 -2.17 8.60 -3.95
CA ASN A 100 -0.95 8.27 -4.67
C ASN A 100 -1.14 7.07 -5.62
N CYS A 101 -2.35 6.90 -6.16
CA CYS A 101 -2.71 5.74 -7.00
C CYS A 101 -1.89 5.59 -8.29
N HIS A 102 -1.29 6.68 -8.77
CA HIS A 102 -0.43 6.68 -9.95
C HIS A 102 0.78 5.74 -9.79
N LEU A 103 1.27 5.53 -8.57
CA LEU A 103 2.36 4.58 -8.25
C LEU A 103 1.94 3.12 -8.45
N GLY A 104 0.64 2.83 -8.34
CA GLY A 104 0.07 1.50 -8.58
C GLY A 104 -0.37 1.28 -10.02
N GLN A 105 -0.22 2.27 -10.90
CA GLN A 105 -0.69 2.16 -12.28
C GLN A 105 0.19 1.16 -13.07
N PRO A 106 -0.41 0.15 -13.72
CA PRO A 106 0.37 -0.82 -14.48
C PRO A 106 0.87 -0.23 -15.80
N LEU A 107 2.19 -0.19 -15.97
CA LEU A 107 2.90 0.07 -17.22
C LEU A 107 2.86 -1.16 -18.14
N LYS A 108 2.98 -2.36 -17.57
CA LYS A 108 2.79 -3.64 -18.27
C LYS A 108 1.94 -4.57 -17.42
N THR A 109 1.14 -5.38 -18.08
CA THR A 109 0.28 -6.35 -17.41
C THR A 109 0.45 -7.73 -18.04
N VAL A 110 0.69 -8.74 -17.20
CA VAL A 110 0.79 -10.13 -17.62
C VAL A 110 -0.33 -10.89 -16.93
N LYS A 111 -1.31 -11.36 -17.70
CA LYS A 111 -2.52 -12.02 -17.20
C LYS A 111 -2.53 -13.49 -17.56
N GLY A 112 -3.05 -14.31 -16.66
CA GLY A 112 -3.42 -15.69 -16.93
C GLY A 112 -4.90 -15.80 -17.30
N LYS A 113 -5.47 -16.97 -17.00
CA LYS A 113 -6.90 -17.24 -17.13
C LYS A 113 -7.71 -16.52 -16.04
N HIS A 114 -9.03 -16.55 -16.19
CA HIS A 114 -9.93 -16.06 -15.15
C HIS A 114 -9.69 -16.79 -13.83
N GLY A 115 -9.52 -16.04 -12.74
CA GLY A 115 -9.23 -16.57 -11.41
C GLY A 115 -7.75 -16.91 -11.15
N GLU A 116 -6.86 -16.68 -12.13
CA GLU A 116 -5.41 -16.80 -11.92
C GLU A 116 -4.79 -15.46 -11.49
N PRO A 117 -3.64 -15.47 -10.81
CA PRO A 117 -2.94 -14.25 -10.45
C PRO A 117 -2.45 -13.50 -11.69
N VAL A 118 -2.38 -12.18 -11.55
CA VAL A 118 -1.94 -11.23 -12.55
C VAL A 118 -0.67 -10.55 -12.06
N ALA A 119 0.30 -10.33 -12.95
CA ALA A 119 1.45 -9.50 -12.65
C ALA A 119 1.28 -8.11 -13.26
N TRP A 120 1.57 -7.08 -12.47
CA TRP A 120 1.64 -5.69 -12.88
C TRP A 120 3.07 -5.19 -12.75
N ASN A 121 3.59 -4.61 -13.82
CA ASN A 121 4.79 -3.79 -13.76
C ASN A 121 4.34 -2.35 -13.52
N THR A 122 4.77 -1.77 -12.42
CA THR A 122 4.50 -0.38 -12.02
C THR A 122 5.82 0.40 -12.00
N SER A 123 5.77 1.70 -11.71
CA SER A 123 6.98 2.50 -11.50
C SER A 123 7.82 2.02 -10.32
N LEU A 124 7.21 1.34 -9.33
CA LEU A 124 7.90 0.76 -8.18
C LEU A 124 8.40 -0.69 -8.42
N GLY A 125 8.22 -1.23 -9.63
CA GLY A 125 8.61 -2.58 -10.00
C GLY A 125 7.42 -3.55 -10.19
N TRP A 126 7.73 -4.85 -10.17
CA TRP A 126 6.74 -5.91 -10.43
C TRP A 126 5.98 -6.32 -9.17
N VAL A 127 4.67 -6.36 -9.29
CA VAL A 127 3.73 -6.76 -8.24
C VAL A 127 2.88 -7.93 -8.74
N ILE A 128 2.66 -8.93 -7.88
CA ILE A 128 1.71 -10.02 -8.13
C ILE A 128 0.41 -9.71 -7.40
N TYR A 129 -0.70 -9.77 -8.12
CA TYR A 129 -2.04 -9.47 -7.62
C TYR A 129 -3.00 -10.63 -7.91
N GLY A 130 -3.87 -10.94 -6.95
CA GLY A 130 -4.90 -11.98 -7.08
C GLY A 130 -4.61 -13.23 -6.26
N PRO A 131 -5.46 -14.26 -6.38
CA PRO A 131 -5.36 -15.48 -5.59
C PRO A 131 -4.07 -16.24 -5.94
N CYS A 132 -3.13 -16.23 -5.01
CA CYS A 132 -1.88 -16.97 -5.14
C CYS A 132 -2.02 -18.44 -4.69
N ASP A 133 -3.14 -18.77 -4.02
CA ASP A 133 -3.37 -20.07 -3.41
C ASP A 133 -4.45 -20.87 -4.14
N GLY A 134 -4.21 -22.18 -4.30
CA GLY A 134 -5.24 -23.16 -4.60
C GLY A 134 -5.81 -23.80 -3.33
N ARG A 135 -5.72 -23.10 -2.20
CA ARG A 135 -6.29 -23.50 -0.92
C ARG A 135 -7.25 -22.40 -0.50
N ASP A 136 -8.51 -22.77 -0.31
CA ASP A 136 -9.42 -22.04 0.56
C ASP A 136 -8.68 -21.84 1.89
N ASP A 137 -8.25 -20.61 2.17
CA ASP A 137 -8.27 -19.98 3.50
C ASP A 137 -7.43 -18.69 3.50
N GLN A 138 -8.17 -17.56 3.50
CA GLN A 138 -7.86 -16.31 4.23
C GLN A 138 -6.66 -15.42 3.85
N HIS A 139 -6.20 -15.37 2.61
CA HIS A 139 -5.39 -14.24 2.15
C HIS A 139 -6.05 -13.47 1.00
N ALA A 140 -7.20 -12.88 1.31
CA ALA A 140 -7.78 -11.84 0.46
C ALA A 140 -6.91 -10.59 0.56
N THR A 141 -6.10 -10.31 -0.47
CA THR A 141 -5.56 -8.96 -0.68
C THR A 141 -6.73 -8.05 -1.04
N SER A 142 -7.33 -7.44 -0.03
CA SER A 142 -8.47 -6.54 -0.17
C SER A 142 -7.98 -5.14 -0.53
N MET A 143 -8.16 -4.71 -1.78
CA MET A 143 -8.20 -3.28 -2.09
C MET A 143 -9.57 -2.75 -1.66
N LYS A 144 -9.65 -2.16 -0.46
CA LYS A 144 -10.80 -1.36 -0.03
C LYS A 144 -10.44 0.11 -0.19
N THR A 145 -11.01 0.75 -1.21
CA THR A 145 -11.01 2.20 -1.33
C THR A 145 -12.32 2.73 -0.74
N SER A 146 -12.27 3.34 0.45
CA SER A 146 -13.34 4.21 0.92
C SER A 146 -12.89 5.65 0.74
N SER A 147 -13.42 6.32 -0.28
CA SER A 147 -13.26 7.77 -0.42
C SER A 147 -14.11 8.46 0.66
N CYS A 148 -13.45 9.17 1.58
CA CYS A 148 -14.14 10.07 2.49
C CYS A 148 -14.31 11.42 1.79
N SER A 149 -15.54 11.78 1.42
CA SER A 149 -15.84 13.13 0.96
C SER A 149 -15.80 14.11 2.14
N ARG A 150 -15.04 15.20 2.01
CA ARG A 150 -15.10 16.33 2.95
C ARG A 150 -16.47 17.01 2.83
N GLN A 151 -17.29 16.94 3.87
CA GLN A 151 -18.39 17.88 4.03
C GLN A 151 -17.82 19.23 4.46
N ARG A 152 -18.06 20.25 3.63
CA ARG A 152 -17.69 21.63 3.89
C ARG A 152 -18.76 22.21 4.81
N THR A 153 -18.50 22.30 6.11
CA THR A 153 -19.39 23.03 7.03
C THR A 153 -19.18 24.53 6.79
N THR A 154 -20.18 25.20 6.21
CA THR A 154 -20.24 26.66 6.18
C THR A 154 -20.61 27.20 7.56
N PRO A 155 -20.00 28.29 8.04
CA PRO A 155 -20.44 28.94 9.26
C PRO A 155 -21.79 29.62 9.04
N LYS A 156 -22.71 29.48 10.01
CA LYS A 156 -23.96 30.24 10.07
C LYS A 156 -23.62 31.73 10.18
N ALA A 157 -24.05 32.52 9.21
CA ALA A 157 -24.09 33.98 9.32
C ALA A 157 -25.11 34.34 10.42
N GLY A 158 -24.62 35.00 11.47
CA GLY A 158 -25.45 35.57 12.52
C GLY A 158 -26.27 36.74 11.98
N GLN A 159 -27.55 36.73 12.32
CA GLN A 159 -28.45 37.86 12.20
C GLN A 159 -28.01 38.99 13.15
N GLN A 160 -27.98 40.22 12.63
CA GLN A 160 -28.43 41.42 13.33
C GLN A 160 -29.27 42.24 12.36
#